data_AF-A0A2S6H2C4-F1
#
_entry.id   AF-A0A2S6H2C4-F1
#
_cell.length_a   1.000
_cell.length_b   1.000
_cell.length_c   1.000
_cell.angle_alpha   90.00
_cell.angle_beta   90.00
_cell.angle_gamma   90.00
#
_symmetry.space_group_name_H-M   'P 1'
#
loop_
_entity.id
_entity.type
_entity.pdbx_description
1 polymer ?
#
loop_
_entity_poly.entity_id
_entity_poly.type
_entity_poly.pdbx_seq_one_letter_code
_entity_poly.pdbx_strand_id
1 'polypeptide(L)' 'MPGLIDTPAVGLLTSVMINKFLDHLRLYRLEQIAARDGVNLSRSTLADWVG' A
#
# COMPACT_ATOMS: atom_id res chain seq x y z
N MET A 1 11.88 -17.28 -9.30
CA MET A 1 12.36 -16.11 -10.06
C MET A 1 12.15 -14.88 -9.18
N PRO A 2 13.19 -14.33 -8.52
CA PRO A 2 13.09 -13.01 -7.91
C PRO A 2 13.25 -11.95 -9.02
N GLY A 3 12.52 -10.84 -8.96
CA GLY A 3 12.75 -9.77 -9.94
C GLY A 3 11.56 -8.87 -10.29
N LEU A 4 10.32 -9.20 -9.91
CA LEU A 4 9.18 -8.30 -10.17
C LEU A 4 8.68 -7.59 -8.91
N ILE A 5 8.58 -8.31 -7.78
CA ILE A 5 8.14 -7.74 -6.49
C ILE A 5 9.25 -7.03 -5.72
N ASP A 6 10.52 -7.26 -6.07
CA ASP A 6 11.67 -6.72 -5.35
C ASP A 6 11.89 -5.22 -5.59
N THR A 7 11.17 -4.62 -6.55
CA THR A 7 11.20 -3.18 -6.77
C THR A 7 10.39 -2.51 -5.67
N PRO A 8 10.94 -1.53 -4.92
CA PRO A 8 10.27 -0.95 -3.74
C PRO A 8 8.88 -0.38 -4.05
N ALA A 9 8.67 0.14 -5.27
CA ALA A 9 7.37 0.61 -5.74
C ALA A 9 6.33 -0.50 -5.91
N VAL A 10 6.73 -1.66 -6.44
CA VAL A 10 5.84 -2.81 -6.66
C VAL A 10 5.49 -3.45 -5.33
N GLY A 11 6.47 -3.65 -4.44
CA GLY A 11 6.23 -4.20 -3.10
C GLY A 11 5.25 -3.35 -2.28
N LEU A 12 5.35 -2.02 -2.39
CA LEU A 12 4.41 -1.10 -1.75
C LEU A 12 2.99 -1.25 -2.33
N LEU A 13 2.85 -1.23 -3.66
CA LEU A 13 1.54 -1.38 -4.32
C LEU A 13 0.91 -2.74 -4.01
N THR A 14 1.68 -3.83 -4.07
CA THR A 14 1.21 -5.18 -3.71
C THR A 14 0.71 -5.21 -2.27
N SER A 15 1.45 -4.63 -1.33
CA SER A 15 1.06 -4.57 0.08
C SER A 15 -0.24 -3.77 0.27
N VAL A 16 -0.39 -2.64 -0.42
CA VAL A 16 -1.63 -1.84 -0.41
C VAL A 16 -2.82 -2.65 -0.95
N MET A 17 -2.64 -3.35 -2.08
CA MET A 17 -3.70 -4.16 -2.69
C MET A 17 -4.12 -5.34 -1.79
N ILE A 18 -3.17 -6.07 -1.22
CA ILE A 18 -3.44 -7.18 -0.29
C ILE A 18 -4.26 -6.69 0.90
N ASN A 19 -3.77 -5.66 1.59
CA ASN A 19 -4.43 -5.15 2.79
C ASN A 19 -5.81 -4.57 2.50
N LYS A 20 -6.00 -3.95 1.33
CA LYS A 20 -7.30 -3.39 0.92
C LYS A 20 -8.34 -4.48 0.63
N PHE A 21 -7.96 -5.51 -0.12
CA PHE A 21 -8.92 -6.47 -0.68
C PHE A 21 -8.98 -7.78 0.09
N LEU A 22 -7.87 -8.29 0.60
CA LEU A 22 -7.81 -9.53 1.37
C LEU A 22 -8.07 -9.28 2.86
N ASP A 23 -7.42 -8.25 3.44
CA ASP A 23 -7.59 -7.94 4.87
C ASP A 23 -8.70 -6.90 5.15
N HIS A 24 -9.38 -6.43 4.09
CA HIS A 24 -10.46 -5.45 4.16
C HIS A 24 -10.13 -4.19 4.98
N LEU A 25 -8.87 -3.75 4.96
CA LEU A 25 -8.45 -2.54 5.65
C LEU A 25 -8.94 -1.29 4.90
N ARG A 26 -9.44 -0.32 5.67
CA ARG A 26 -9.82 0.99 5.14
C ARG A 26 -8.58 1.82 4.83
N LEU A 27 -8.69 2.75 3.87
CA LEU A 27 -7.56 3.57 3.40
C LEU A 27 -6.89 4.39 4.51
N TYR A 28 -7.65 4.91 5.48
CA TYR A 28 -7.08 5.63 6.62
C TYR A 28 -6.19 4.74 7.51
N ARG A 29 -6.46 3.43 7.57
CA ARG A 29 -5.66 2.49 8.34
C ARG A 29 -4.36 2.16 7.59
N LEU A 30 -4.44 2.02 6.27
CA LEU A 30 -3.27 1.85 5.40
C LEU A 30 -2.32 3.05 5.47
N GLU A 31 -2.87 4.27 5.44
CA GLU A 31 -2.15 5.53 5.65
C GLU A 31 -1.38 5.52 6.99
N GLN A 32 -2.00 5.06 8.07
CA GLN A 32 -1.33 4.93 9.38
C GLN A 32 -0.26 3.85 9.42
N ILE A 33 -0.46 2.71 8.74
CA ILE A 33 0.54 1.64 8.65
C ILE A 33 1.77 2.14 7.88
N ALA A 34 1.56 2.74 6.71
CA ALA A 34 2.63 3.33 5.91
C ALA A 34 3.41 4.41 6.70
N ALA A 35 2.71 5.27 7.45
CA ALA A 35 3.35 6.29 8.28
C ALA A 35 4.22 5.70 9.41
N ARG A 36 3.87 4.52 9.95
CA ARG A 36 4.70 3.81 10.95
C ARG A 36 5.99 3.25 10.33
N ASP A 37 5.93 2.90 9.05
CA ASP A 37 7.08 2.42 8.28
C ASP A 37 7.90 3.59 7.68
N GLY A 38 7.59 4.84 8.07
CA GLY A 38 8.26 6.05 7.58
C GLY A 38 7.86 6.48 6.17
N VAL A 39 6.83 5.84 5.59
CA VAL A 39 6.30 6.16 4.25
C VAL A 39 5.14 7.13 4.41
N ASN A 40 5.35 8.39 4.05
CA ASN A 40 4.28 9.38 4.07
C ASN A 40 3.38 9.21 2.82
N LEU A 41 2.28 8.50 3.00
CA LEU A 41 1.34 8.17 1.92
C LEU A 41 -0.04 8.76 2.23
N SER A 42 -0.44 9.77 1.45
CA SER A 42 -1.75 10.40 1.59
C SER A 42 -2.89 9.44 1.23
N ARG A 43 -4.02 9.59 1.92
CA ARG A 43 -5.26 8.90 1.55
C ARG A 43 -5.70 9.14 0.11
N SER A 44 -5.43 10.31 -0.46
CA SER A 44 -5.74 10.61 -1.86
C SER A 44 -4.93 9.73 -2.80
N THR A 45 -3.62 9.60 -2.56
CA THR A 45 -2.73 8.72 -3.32
C THR A 45 -3.15 7.25 -3.21
N LEU A 46 -3.53 6.82 -2.01
CA LEU A 46 -4.08 5.48 -1.80
C LEU A 46 -5.41 5.26 -2.55
N ALA A 47 -6.26 6.29 -2.61
CA ALA A 47 -7.50 6.23 -3.37
C ALA A 47 -7.24 6.19 -4.88
N ASP A 48 -6.25 6.94 -5.38
CA ASP A 48 -5.86 6.95 -6.80
C ASP A 48 -5.27 5.59 -7.25
N TRP A 49 -4.69 4.80 -6.34
CA TRP A 49 -4.16 3.47 -6.66
C TRP A 49 -5.20 2.36 -6.63
N VAL A 50 -6.24 2.52 -5.81
CA VAL A 50 -7.29 1.51 -5.58
C VAL A 50 -8.55 1.80 -6.41
N GLY A 51 -8.72 3.05 -6.83
CA GLY A 51 -9.84 3.54 -7.65
C GLY A 51 -9.67 3.28 -9.14
#